data_AF-A0A2V8H2Q8-F1
#
_entry.id   AF-A0A2V8H2Q8-F1
#
_cell.length_a   1.000
_cell.length_b   1.000
_cell.length_c   1.000
_cell.angle_alpha   90.00
_cell.angle_beta   90.00
_cell.angle_gamma   90.00
#
_symmetry.space_group_name_H-M   'P 1'
#
loop_
_entity.id
_entity.type
_entity.pdbx_description
1 polymer ?
#
loop_
_entity_poly.entity_id
_entity_poly.type
_entity_poly.pdbx_seq_one_letter_code
_entity_poly.pdbx_strand_id
1 'polypeptide(L)'
;MLGHWTGGGGTRYADPATGREWGYGCERSVQVNAQQGADFSGSIASSGSGASNDRYCGYGSGFTAHLAGDAFTMSTKTPPSGSGSCGGLQRHEACCSQLSGGEVATGVLTDDSHMKGSATLRGSCEDPLGNPFEGEVTVEFAVTRITSQP
;
A
#
# COMPACT_ATOMS: atom_id res chain seq x y z
N MET A 1 -1.35 -7.50 -18.71
CA MET A 1 -1.71 -6.87 -17.42
C MET A 1 -2.63 -5.65 -17.54
N LEU A 2 -2.69 -4.98 -18.70
CA LEU A 2 -3.59 -3.81 -18.90
C LEU A 2 -5.02 -4.05 -18.39
N GLY A 3 -5.57 -3.05 -17.70
CA GLY A 3 -6.96 -3.08 -17.23
C GLY A 3 -7.12 -2.64 -15.78
N HIS A 4 -8.35 -2.80 -15.30
CA HIS A 4 -8.76 -2.46 -13.95
C HIS A 4 -8.71 -3.68 -13.05
N TRP A 5 -8.18 -3.52 -11.85
CA TRP A 5 -8.02 -4.55 -10.83
C TRP A 5 -8.55 -4.02 -9.51
N THR A 6 -9.29 -4.83 -8.78
CA THR A 6 -9.85 -4.47 -7.48
C THR A 6 -9.66 -5.56 -6.46
N GLY A 7 -9.54 -5.18 -5.21
CA GLY A 7 -9.48 -6.10 -4.10
C GLY A 7 -9.19 -5.30 -2.84
N GLY A 8 -8.30 -5.82 -2.02
CA GLY A 8 -7.97 -5.15 -0.78
C GLY A 8 -6.58 -5.49 -0.29
N GLY A 9 -6.46 -5.45 1.02
CA GLY A 9 -5.26 -5.77 1.77
C GLY A 9 -5.23 -4.90 3.00
N GLY A 10 -4.05 -4.58 3.50
CA GLY A 10 -3.98 -3.79 4.71
C GLY A 10 -2.65 -3.13 4.93
N THR A 11 -2.64 -2.37 6.02
CA THR A 11 -1.47 -1.73 6.58
C THR A 11 -1.26 -2.32 7.96
N ARG A 12 -0.05 -2.77 8.24
CA ARG A 12 0.38 -3.27 9.54
C ARG A 12 1.50 -2.40 10.07
N TYR A 13 1.32 -1.89 11.28
CA TYR A 13 2.30 -1.14 12.04
C TYR A 13 2.85 -2.03 13.14
N ALA A 14 4.17 -2.14 13.26
CA ALA A 14 4.83 -2.94 14.29
C ALA A 14 5.84 -2.10 15.05
N ASP A 15 5.80 -2.18 16.38
CA ASP A 15 6.86 -1.70 17.29
C ASP A 15 7.76 -2.91 17.65
N PRO A 16 8.95 -3.03 17.05
CA PRO A 16 9.85 -4.16 17.30
C PRO A 16 10.38 -4.18 18.73
N ALA A 17 10.44 -3.03 19.40
CA ALA A 17 10.99 -2.92 20.76
C ALA A 17 10.03 -3.50 21.80
N THR A 18 8.73 -3.37 21.57
CA THR A 18 7.69 -3.87 22.50
C THR A 18 6.93 -5.09 21.99
N GLY A 19 7.10 -5.44 20.71
CA GLY A 19 6.36 -6.53 20.05
C GLY A 19 4.89 -6.21 19.80
N ARG A 20 4.48 -4.95 19.90
CA ARG A 20 3.11 -4.50 19.66
C ARG A 20 2.85 -4.32 18.17
N GLU A 21 1.65 -4.69 17.73
CA GLU A 21 1.22 -4.56 16.35
C GLU A 21 -0.18 -3.97 16.23
N TRP A 22 -0.41 -3.22 15.16
CA TRP A 22 -1.70 -2.63 14.78
C TRP A 22 -1.95 -2.87 13.30
N GLY A 23 -3.19 -3.18 12.93
CA GLY A 23 -3.54 -3.56 11.56
C GLY A 23 -4.84 -2.91 11.10
N TYR A 24 -4.85 -2.44 9.86
CA TYR A 24 -6.00 -1.80 9.22
C TYR A 24 -6.23 -2.36 7.84
N GLY A 25 -7.50 -2.63 7.50
CA GLY A 25 -7.89 -3.11 6.17
C GLY A 25 -8.14 -1.95 5.20
N CYS A 26 -7.66 -2.09 3.98
CA CYS A 26 -7.91 -1.17 2.87
C CYS A 26 -8.53 -1.93 1.70
N GLU A 27 -9.49 -1.31 1.03
CA GLU A 27 -9.85 -1.65 -0.35
C GLU A 27 -8.84 -1.00 -1.30
N ARG A 28 -8.58 -1.65 -2.43
CA ARG A 28 -7.68 -1.13 -3.46
C ARG A 28 -8.27 -1.29 -4.85
N SER A 29 -8.05 -0.26 -5.63
CA SER A 29 -8.38 -0.14 -7.04
C SER A 29 -7.09 0.19 -7.79
N VAL A 30 -6.61 -0.75 -8.59
CA VAL A 30 -5.38 -0.61 -9.38
C VAL A 30 -5.74 -0.56 -10.84
N GLN A 31 -5.32 0.50 -11.51
CA GLN A 31 -5.55 0.71 -12.92
C GLN A 31 -4.21 0.65 -13.65
N VAL A 32 -3.97 -0.40 -14.44
CA VAL A 32 -2.78 -0.56 -15.29
C VAL A 32 -3.08 0.06 -16.65
N ASN A 33 -2.47 1.21 -16.93
CA ASN A 33 -2.78 2.03 -18.12
C ASN A 33 -1.78 1.83 -19.26
N ALA A 34 -0.55 1.45 -18.97
CA ALA A 34 0.48 1.23 -19.98
C ALA A 34 1.29 -0.04 -19.67
N GLN A 35 1.65 -0.77 -20.73
CA GLN A 35 2.52 -1.93 -20.65
C GLN A 35 3.41 -1.99 -21.90
N GLN A 36 4.71 -2.17 -21.72
CA GLN A 36 5.70 -2.36 -22.77
C GLN A 36 6.60 -3.54 -22.39
N GLY A 37 6.35 -4.71 -22.99
CA GLY A 37 7.04 -5.93 -22.62
C GLY A 37 6.80 -6.29 -21.15
N ALA A 38 7.89 -6.38 -20.38
CA ALA A 38 7.90 -6.66 -18.95
C ALA A 38 7.56 -5.45 -18.07
N ASP A 39 7.64 -4.23 -18.61
CA ASP A 39 7.41 -3.01 -17.86
C ASP A 39 5.94 -2.59 -17.95
N PHE A 40 5.37 -2.14 -16.84
CA PHE A 40 3.99 -1.63 -16.78
C PHE A 40 3.85 -0.49 -15.78
N SER A 41 2.86 0.37 -16.01
CA SER A 41 2.60 1.50 -15.15
C SER A 41 1.12 1.82 -15.07
N GLY A 42 0.76 2.57 -14.05
CA GLY A 42 -0.63 2.82 -13.75
C GLY A 42 -0.83 3.71 -12.53
N SER A 43 -2.03 3.63 -11.98
CA SER A 43 -2.43 4.29 -10.75
C SER A 43 -3.04 3.31 -9.77
N ILE A 44 -2.80 3.53 -8.49
CA ILE A 44 -3.45 2.85 -7.38
C ILE A 44 -4.31 3.90 -6.69
N ALA A 45 -5.53 3.53 -6.33
CA ALA A 45 -6.38 4.24 -5.39
C ALA A 45 -6.75 3.28 -4.26
N SER A 46 -6.58 3.70 -3.03
CA SER A 46 -7.02 2.97 -1.85
C SER A 46 -8.22 3.66 -1.22
N SER A 47 -9.17 2.88 -0.71
CA SER A 47 -10.28 3.37 0.10
C SER A 47 -10.39 2.54 1.38
N GLY A 48 -10.65 3.18 2.52
CA GLY A 48 -10.83 2.49 3.79
C GLY A 48 -12.25 1.94 3.94
N SER A 49 -12.44 0.63 3.96
CA SER A 49 -13.72 -0.01 4.27
C SER A 49 -13.96 -0.19 5.78
N GLY A 50 -13.48 0.76 6.61
CA GLY A 50 -13.63 0.71 8.07
C GLY A 50 -12.80 1.71 8.87
N ALA A 51 -11.68 2.18 8.31
CA ALA A 51 -10.86 3.26 8.85
C ALA A 51 -10.66 4.30 7.75
N SER A 52 -11.63 5.21 7.59
CA SER A 52 -11.63 6.24 6.53
C SER A 52 -10.47 7.23 6.62
N ASN A 53 -9.59 7.09 7.62
CA ASN A 53 -8.52 8.04 7.91
C ASN A 53 -7.11 7.44 7.80
N ASP A 54 -6.90 6.11 7.74
CA ASP A 54 -5.54 5.57 7.64
C ASP A 54 -4.83 6.11 6.38
N ARG A 55 -3.61 6.62 6.58
CA ARG A 55 -2.82 7.32 5.55
C ARG A 55 -2.60 6.46 4.30
N TYR A 56 -2.44 5.15 4.47
CA TYR A 56 -2.20 4.20 3.37
C TYR A 56 -3.51 3.68 2.76
N CYS A 57 -4.64 3.73 3.50
CA CYS A 57 -5.96 3.39 3.00
C CYS A 57 -6.72 4.56 2.34
N GLY A 58 -6.28 5.81 2.51
CA GLY A 58 -6.95 7.01 1.95
C GLY A 58 -6.25 7.65 0.75
N TYR A 59 -5.23 7.00 0.19
CA TYR A 59 -4.34 7.62 -0.79
C TYR A 59 -4.40 6.97 -2.17
N GLY A 60 -4.12 7.78 -3.20
CA GLY A 60 -3.88 7.31 -4.56
C GLY A 60 -2.59 7.85 -5.17
N SER A 61 -1.80 6.97 -5.79
CA SER A 61 -0.51 7.29 -6.45
C SER A 61 -0.40 6.69 -7.84
N GLY A 62 0.52 7.26 -8.63
CA GLY A 62 1.05 6.58 -9.80
C GLY A 62 2.14 5.58 -9.43
N PHE A 63 2.27 4.51 -10.21
CA PHE A 63 3.33 3.51 -10.03
C PHE A 63 3.97 3.12 -11.37
N THR A 64 5.19 2.60 -11.27
CA THR A 64 5.91 1.89 -12.34
C THR A 64 6.36 0.55 -11.81
N ALA A 65 6.25 -0.50 -12.61
CA ALA A 65 6.59 -1.85 -12.21
C ALA A 65 7.29 -2.62 -13.34
N HIS A 66 8.09 -3.61 -12.95
CA HIS A 66 8.83 -4.50 -13.84
C HIS A 66 8.52 -5.96 -13.48
N LEU A 67 8.16 -6.76 -14.47
CA LEU A 67 7.81 -8.18 -14.34
C LEU A 67 9.00 -9.08 -14.74
N ALA A 68 9.36 -10.02 -13.87
CA ALA A 68 10.36 -11.06 -14.10
C ALA A 68 9.73 -12.44 -13.84
N GLY A 69 9.18 -13.05 -14.90
CA GLY A 69 8.34 -14.25 -14.78
C GLY A 69 7.00 -13.90 -14.15
N ASP A 70 6.65 -14.56 -13.06
CA ASP A 70 5.43 -14.25 -12.28
C ASP A 70 5.70 -13.21 -11.18
N ALA A 71 6.96 -12.90 -10.87
CA ALA A 71 7.31 -11.93 -9.85
C ALA A 71 7.41 -10.52 -10.45
N PHE A 72 6.99 -9.50 -9.71
CA PHE A 72 7.18 -8.11 -10.10
C PHE A 72 7.74 -7.26 -8.97
N THR A 73 8.44 -6.20 -9.37
CA THR A 73 8.86 -5.11 -8.48
C THR A 73 8.11 -3.86 -8.90
N MET A 74 7.38 -3.26 -7.98
CA MET A 74 6.55 -2.07 -8.18
C MET A 74 7.07 -0.93 -7.33
N SER A 75 7.34 0.20 -7.95
CA SER A 75 7.70 1.45 -7.28
C SER A 75 6.53 2.42 -7.37
N THR A 76 5.98 2.84 -6.23
CA THR A 76 5.00 3.91 -6.18
C THR A 76 5.72 5.25 -6.07
N LYS A 77 5.17 6.29 -6.72
CA LYS A 77 5.58 7.66 -6.40
C LYS A 77 4.95 7.98 -5.05
N THR A 78 5.77 8.01 -4.01
CA THR A 78 5.37 8.39 -2.66
C THR A 78 4.50 9.65 -2.70
N PRO A 79 3.41 9.75 -1.93
CA PRO A 79 2.73 11.02 -1.77
C PRO A 79 3.75 12.08 -1.34
N PRO A 80 3.73 13.30 -1.91
CA PRO A 80 4.41 14.40 -1.28
C PRO A 80 3.94 14.46 0.18
N SER A 81 4.91 14.60 1.09
CA SER A 81 4.77 14.66 2.53
C SER A 81 3.94 15.88 3.00
N GLY A 82 2.70 16.00 2.53
CA GLY A 82 1.92 17.24 2.57
C GLY A 82 0.48 17.13 3.06
N SER A 83 -0.07 15.93 3.23
CA SER A 83 -1.42 15.76 3.81
C SER A 83 -1.42 14.62 4.82
N GLY A 84 -1.11 14.95 6.08
CA GLY A 84 -1.21 14.04 7.22
C GLY A 84 0.13 13.86 7.96
N SER A 85 0.48 14.81 8.82
CA SER A 85 1.11 14.44 10.08
C SER A 85 0.16 13.46 10.79
N CYS A 86 0.66 12.52 11.59
CA CYS A 86 -0.20 11.70 12.45
C CYS A 86 -1.18 12.55 13.28
N GLY A 87 -0.88 13.84 13.49
CA GLY A 87 -1.75 14.83 14.13
C GLY A 87 -3.07 15.18 13.42
N GLY A 88 -3.37 14.65 12.22
CA GLY A 88 -4.69 14.79 11.57
C GLY A 88 -5.61 13.58 11.72
N LEU A 89 -5.09 12.46 12.23
CA LEU A 89 -5.85 11.21 12.41
C LEU A 89 -6.64 11.27 13.72
N GLN A 90 -7.76 10.58 13.77
CA GLN A 90 -8.48 10.37 15.03
C GLN A 90 -7.50 9.73 16.02
N ARG A 91 -7.52 10.14 17.30
CA ARG A 91 -6.62 9.68 18.40
C ARG A 91 -6.78 8.19 18.77
N HIS A 92 -6.97 7.30 17.80
CA HIS A 92 -7.25 5.88 17.97
C HIS A 92 -6.60 5.03 16.86
N GLU A 93 -5.72 5.60 16.02
CA GLU A 93 -5.06 4.88 14.93
C GLU A 93 -3.54 5.00 15.03
N ALA A 94 -2.84 3.89 14.78
CA ALA A 94 -1.39 3.91 14.64
C ALA A 94 -1.02 4.54 13.30
N CYS A 95 0.05 5.32 13.28
CA CYS A 95 0.50 6.03 12.08
C CYS A 95 2.01 6.14 12.06
N CYS A 96 2.60 6.13 10.87
CA CYS A 96 4.02 6.39 10.69
C CYS A 96 4.29 7.41 9.61
N SER A 97 5.29 8.25 9.86
CA SER A 97 5.97 9.05 8.86
C SER A 97 7.20 8.28 8.37
N GLN A 98 7.32 8.11 7.06
CA GLN A 98 8.43 7.38 6.44
C GLN A 98 9.76 8.07 6.76
N LEU A 99 10.72 7.32 7.30
CA LEU A 99 12.08 7.81 7.56
C LEU A 99 13.05 7.34 6.46
N SER A 100 12.90 6.11 5.98
CA SER A 100 13.77 5.50 4.97
C SER A 100 13.14 4.27 4.30
N GLY A 101 13.71 3.87 3.15
CA GLY A 101 13.17 2.84 2.26
C GLY A 101 12.20 3.45 1.25
N GLY A 102 12.35 3.13 -0.04
CA GLY A 102 11.33 3.50 -1.03
C GLY A 102 10.11 2.59 -0.87
N GLU A 103 8.93 3.04 -1.31
CA GLU A 103 7.75 2.17 -1.47
C GLU A 103 7.95 1.25 -2.69
N VAL A 104 8.99 0.42 -2.62
CA VAL A 104 9.21 -0.67 -3.56
C VAL A 104 8.45 -1.86 -3.01
N ALA A 105 7.25 -2.07 -3.54
CA ALA A 105 6.50 -3.28 -3.29
C ALA A 105 7.03 -4.40 -4.17
N THR A 106 7.26 -5.56 -3.58
CA THR A 106 7.47 -6.80 -4.32
C THR A 106 6.18 -7.58 -4.37
N GLY A 107 5.87 -8.20 -5.49
CA GLY A 107 4.66 -8.99 -5.62
C GLY A 107 4.79 -10.10 -6.64
N VAL A 108 3.71 -10.85 -6.77
CA VAL A 108 3.57 -11.94 -7.73
C VAL A 108 2.20 -11.87 -8.41
N LEU A 109 2.19 -12.20 -9.70
CA LEU A 109 1.01 -12.65 -10.40
C LEU A 109 0.76 -14.09 -9.94
N THR A 110 -0.38 -14.35 -9.30
CA THR A 110 -0.72 -15.74 -8.94
C THR A 110 -1.38 -16.47 -10.11
N ASP A 111 -1.95 -15.71 -11.04
CA ASP A 111 -2.45 -16.13 -12.34
C ASP A 111 -2.69 -14.87 -13.21
N ASP A 112 -3.30 -15.02 -14.39
CA ASP A 112 -3.58 -13.93 -15.33
C ASP A 112 -4.60 -12.89 -14.83
N SER A 113 -5.29 -13.16 -13.72
CA SER A 113 -6.33 -12.32 -13.15
C SER A 113 -6.12 -11.97 -11.68
N HIS A 114 -5.03 -12.40 -11.03
CA HIS A 114 -4.76 -12.08 -9.63
C HIS A 114 -3.33 -11.59 -9.41
N MET A 115 -3.19 -10.49 -8.67
CA MET A 115 -1.92 -9.95 -8.22
C MET A 115 -1.91 -9.81 -6.70
N LYS A 116 -0.80 -10.15 -6.06
CA LYS A 116 -0.56 -9.85 -4.66
C LYS A 116 0.84 -9.29 -4.44
N GLY A 117 1.03 -8.48 -3.42
CA GLY A 117 2.34 -7.96 -3.10
C GLY A 117 2.39 -7.24 -1.76
N SER A 118 3.59 -6.91 -1.34
CA SER A 118 3.83 -6.17 -0.10
C SER A 118 5.03 -5.25 -0.20
N ALA A 119 5.01 -4.17 0.58
CA ALA A 119 6.14 -3.30 0.84
C ALA A 119 6.31 -3.15 2.35
N THR A 120 7.56 -3.14 2.82
CA THR A 120 7.87 -2.83 4.22
C THR A 120 8.78 -1.61 4.28
N LEU A 121 8.44 -0.67 5.17
CA LEU A 121 9.10 0.62 5.33
C LEU A 121 9.46 0.82 6.80
N ARG A 122 10.50 1.61 7.08
CA ARG A 122 10.80 2.09 8.43
C ARG A 122 10.35 3.52 8.59
N GLY A 123 9.69 3.80 9.70
CA GLY A 123 9.11 5.10 9.98
C GLY A 123 9.20 5.52 11.44
N SER A 124 9.04 6.82 11.66
CA SER A 124 8.76 7.40 12.97
C SER A 124 7.26 7.35 13.15
N CYS A 125 6.82 6.60 14.15
CA CYS A 125 5.45 6.20 14.35
C CYS A 125 4.86 6.75 15.64
N GLU A 126 3.54 6.72 15.71
CA GLU A 126 2.73 7.02 16.89
C GLU A 126 1.70 5.91 17.06
N ASP A 127 1.57 5.36 18.27
CA ASP A 127 0.57 4.33 18.57
C ASP A 127 -0.83 4.95 18.74
N PRO A 128 -1.91 4.15 18.82
CA PRO A 128 -3.26 4.69 19.01
C PRO A 128 -3.47 5.53 20.27
N LEU A 129 -2.55 5.49 21.24
CA LEU A 129 -2.60 6.27 22.47
C LEU A 129 -1.77 7.56 22.36
N GLY A 130 -1.10 7.79 21.24
CA GLY A 130 -0.25 8.96 21.03
C GLY A 130 1.21 8.76 21.44
N ASN A 131 1.64 7.52 21.73
CA ASN A 131 3.02 7.27 22.14
C ASN A 131 3.93 7.14 20.90
N PRO A 132 5.02 7.92 20.82
CA PRO A 132 5.94 7.81 19.70
C PRO A 132 6.80 6.53 19.79
N PHE A 133 7.08 5.91 18.65
CA PHE A 133 8.00 4.79 18.52
C PHE A 133 8.67 4.76 17.15
N GLU A 134 9.84 4.12 17.03
CA GLU A 134 10.40 3.77 15.72
C GLU A 134 9.85 2.42 15.30
N GLY A 135 9.18 2.36 14.16
CA GLY A 135 8.40 1.20 13.77
C GLY A 135 8.60 0.77 12.32
N GLU A 136 8.03 -0.38 12.02
CA GLU A 136 7.94 -0.92 10.66
C GLU A 136 6.49 -0.83 10.18
N VAL A 137 6.31 -0.34 8.94
CA VAL A 137 5.02 -0.31 8.25
C VAL A 137 5.06 -1.33 7.14
N THR A 138 4.16 -2.30 7.17
CA THR A 138 3.97 -3.24 6.08
C THR A 138 2.66 -2.93 5.38
N VAL A 139 2.71 -2.68 4.07
CA VAL A 139 1.55 -2.44 3.22
C VAL A 139 1.41 -3.65 2.30
N GLU A 140 0.32 -4.39 2.42
CA GLU A 140 0.05 -5.59 1.62
C GLU A 140 -1.17 -5.38 0.75
N PHE A 141 -1.16 -5.88 -0.48
CA PHE A 141 -2.32 -5.88 -1.37
C PHE A 141 -2.55 -7.23 -2.04
N ALA A 142 -3.82 -7.51 -2.32
CA ALA A 142 -4.28 -8.59 -3.16
C ALA A 142 -5.45 -8.07 -4.01
N VAL A 143 -5.30 -8.10 -5.33
CA VAL A 143 -6.27 -7.56 -6.29
C VAL A 143 -6.56 -8.55 -7.40
N THR A 144 -7.81 -8.56 -7.83
CA THR A 144 -8.32 -9.37 -8.94
C THR A 144 -8.68 -8.46 -10.10
N ARG A 145 -8.35 -8.85 -11.32
CA ARG A 145 -8.72 -8.13 -12.54
C ARG A 145 -10.23 -8.11 -12.67
N ILE A 146 -10.81 -6.92 -12.84
CA ILE A 146 -12.20 -6.79 -13.24
C ILE A 146 -12.29 -7.23 -14.70
N THR A 147 -12.83 -8.41 -14.91
CA THR A 147 -13.24 -8.87 -16.23
C THR A 147 -14.65 -8.34 -16.49
N SER A 148 -14.78 -7.06 -16.77
CA SER A 148 -16.03 -6.58 -17.36
C SER A 148 -16.10 -7.07 -18.81
N GLN A 149 -16.97 -8.05 -19.06
CA GLN A 149 -17.76 -8.13 -20.29
C GLN A 149 -19.16 -8.64 -19.92
N PRO A 150 -20.23 -8.12 -20.52
CA PRO A 150 -20.30 -7.28 -21.73
C PRO A 150 -20.48 -5.77 -21.46
#